data_AF-A0A497S7B0-F1
#
_entry.id   AF-A0A497S7B0-F1
#
_cell.length_a   1.000
_cell.length_b   1.000
_cell.length_c   1.000
_cell.angle_alpha   90.00
_cell.angle_beta   90.00
_cell.angle_gamma   90.00
#
_symmetry.space_group_name_H-M   'P 1'
#
loop_
_entity.id
_entity.type
_entity.pdbx_description
1 polymer ?
#
loop_
_entity_poly.entity_id
_entity_poly.type
_entity_poly.pdbx_seq_one_letter_code
_entity_poly.pdbx_strand_id
1 'polypeptide(L)'
;FNFNLFFSSPPGILKRSRIEIIAEKPLSKSLLSGQGSGSLILNEAENLLEGYEQGKLRMLPNIEDIKKRVEHQFLKGRSALWKDSAMRVLNSLCRSNTKELFGSRHPMNISKMLERPGITILEMDIELPNSLRILFQESLFLYILLDLLSKGETDKLRLFLICEEAQHLFPSSFHEQRVAGEVIQNLYREGRKLGLGIYSLIQEPNSIPNYAYQCKTQIHFTNNTYKDISTITGSMFMKPHETRYLDYIWVGKAIAKIKGRAKNCLIKTPPPLPLKKVTDEELKELSKKRQEKN
;
A
#
# COMPACT_ATOMS: atom_id res chain seq x y z
N PHE A 1 -11.63 -8.63 0.92
CA PHE A 1 -10.28 -8.99 0.43
C PHE A 1 -9.63 -9.87 1.49
N ASN A 2 -9.19 -11.08 1.14
CA ASN A 2 -8.70 -12.05 2.15
C ASN A 2 -7.21 -12.28 1.93
N PHE A 3 -6.41 -11.98 2.93
CA PHE A 3 -4.95 -12.04 2.84
C PHE A 3 -4.37 -12.74 4.07
N ASN A 4 -3.18 -13.31 3.88
CA ASN A 4 -2.40 -13.88 4.96
C ASN A 4 -1.11 -13.06 5.05
N LEU A 5 -1.05 -12.19 6.06
CA LEU A 5 -0.02 -11.17 6.20
C LEU A 5 1.37 -11.80 6.08
N PHE A 6 1.66 -12.79 6.94
CA PHE A 6 2.98 -13.43 7.03
C PHE A 6 3.21 -14.44 5.91
N PHE A 7 2.23 -15.30 5.61
CA PHE A 7 2.48 -16.52 4.83
C PHE A 7 2.12 -16.41 3.32
N SER A 8 1.55 -15.29 2.86
CA SER A 8 1.26 -15.07 1.43
C SER A 8 2.48 -14.56 0.65
N SER A 9 3.38 -15.44 0.19
CA SER A 9 4.53 -14.99 -0.60
C SER A 9 4.25 -14.82 -2.10
N PRO A 10 4.83 -13.80 -2.78
CA PRO A 10 4.89 -13.77 -4.23
C PRO A 10 5.64 -14.97 -4.82
N PRO A 11 5.32 -15.39 -6.05
CA PRO A 11 6.09 -16.39 -6.79
C PRO A 11 7.57 -16.00 -6.88
N GLY A 12 8.45 -16.98 -6.66
CA GLY A 12 9.90 -16.79 -6.70
C GLY A 12 10.52 -16.20 -5.43
N ILE A 13 9.72 -15.81 -4.44
CA ILE A 13 10.20 -15.28 -3.16
C ILE A 13 10.04 -16.33 -2.06
N LEU A 14 11.13 -16.63 -1.36
CA LEU A 14 11.12 -17.53 -0.21
C LEU A 14 10.16 -17.00 0.86
N LYS A 15 9.26 -17.88 1.34
CA LYS A 15 8.28 -17.53 2.37
C LYS A 15 8.94 -17.01 3.64
N ARG A 16 10.10 -17.57 4.02
CA ARG A 16 10.88 -17.13 5.18
C ARG A 16 11.34 -15.67 5.06
N SER A 17 11.96 -15.30 3.93
CA SER A 17 12.40 -13.93 3.68
C SER A 17 11.23 -12.93 3.73
N ARG A 18 10.04 -13.34 3.28
CA ARG A 18 8.84 -12.50 3.43
C ARG A 18 8.47 -12.27 4.89
N ILE A 19 8.46 -13.32 5.72
CA ILE A 19 8.12 -13.21 7.15
C ILE A 19 9.07 -12.22 7.82
N GLU A 20 10.37 -12.31 7.55
CA GLU A 20 11.39 -11.38 8.05
C GLU A 20 11.08 -9.93 7.65
N ILE A 21 10.88 -9.66 6.35
CA ILE A 21 10.63 -8.29 5.86
C ILE A 21 9.34 -7.71 6.45
N ILE A 22 8.30 -8.53 6.62
CA ILE A 22 7.02 -8.10 7.18
C ILE A 22 7.11 -7.83 8.69
N ALA A 23 7.81 -8.68 9.43
CA ALA A 23 8.01 -8.50 10.86
C ALA A 23 8.89 -7.27 11.15
N GLU A 24 9.91 -7.04 10.33
CA GLU A 24 10.86 -5.94 10.53
C GLU A 24 10.29 -4.58 10.13
N LYS A 25 9.63 -4.45 8.97
CA LYS A 25 9.28 -3.13 8.42
C LYS A 25 7.80 -2.74 8.63
N PRO A 26 6.80 -3.33 7.95
CA PRO A 26 5.40 -2.92 8.09
C PRO A 26 4.86 -3.07 9.52
N LEU A 27 5.17 -4.20 10.18
CA LEU A 27 4.61 -4.51 11.50
C LEU A 27 5.18 -3.61 12.60
N SER A 28 6.51 -3.44 12.64
CA SER A 28 7.19 -2.61 13.63
C SER A 28 6.80 -1.15 13.51
N LYS A 29 6.67 -0.65 12.27
CA LYS A 29 6.22 0.71 11.97
C LYS A 29 4.76 0.91 12.39
N SER A 30 3.85 0.11 11.82
CA SER A 30 2.43 0.39 11.89
C SER A 30 1.84 0.14 13.28
N LEU A 31 2.43 -0.80 14.04
CA LEU A 31 1.94 -1.20 15.36
C LEU A 31 2.92 -0.89 16.49
N LEU A 32 3.98 -0.11 16.21
CA LEU A 32 4.99 0.34 17.18
C LEU A 32 5.59 -0.82 18.01
N SER A 33 5.80 -1.98 17.38
CA SER A 33 6.38 -3.13 18.06
C SER A 33 7.89 -2.91 18.25
N GLY A 34 8.37 -2.91 19.48
CA GLY A 34 9.81 -2.88 19.76
C GLY A 34 10.52 -4.14 19.23
N GLN A 35 11.85 -4.07 19.03
CA GLN A 35 12.64 -5.18 18.46
C GLN A 35 12.40 -6.52 19.16
N GLY A 36 12.28 -6.53 20.50
CA GLY A 36 12.03 -7.76 21.27
C GLY A 36 10.64 -8.37 21.07
N SER A 37 9.60 -7.57 20.81
CA SER A 37 8.28 -8.11 20.45
C SER A 37 8.23 -8.63 19.00
N GLY A 38 8.95 -7.95 18.09
CA GLY A 38 9.06 -8.37 16.70
C GLY A 38 9.75 -9.73 16.56
N SER A 39 10.84 -9.96 17.32
CA SER A 39 11.56 -11.24 17.31
C SER A 39 10.71 -12.41 17.83
N LEU A 40 9.87 -12.20 18.86
CA LEU A 40 8.94 -13.23 19.34
C LEU A 40 7.93 -13.64 18.24
N ILE A 41 7.36 -12.66 17.54
CA ILE A 41 6.41 -12.91 16.46
C ILE A 41 7.10 -13.61 15.29
N LEU A 42 8.29 -13.14 14.91
CA LEU A 42 9.10 -13.71 13.82
C LEU A 42 9.43 -15.18 14.10
N ASN A 43 10.00 -15.49 15.27
CA ASN A 43 10.40 -16.85 15.62
C ASN A 43 9.22 -17.83 15.57
N GLU A 44 8.06 -17.44 16.10
CA GLU A 44 6.88 -18.31 16.06
C GLU A 44 6.29 -18.44 14.66
N ALA A 45 6.34 -17.38 13.84
CA ALA A 45 5.94 -17.47 12.44
C ALA A 45 6.83 -18.43 11.65
N GLU A 46 8.16 -18.39 11.87
CA GLU A 46 9.11 -19.33 11.24
C GLU A 46 8.88 -20.77 11.68
N ASN A 47 8.72 -21.02 12.98
CA ASN A 47 8.44 -22.36 13.52
C ASN A 47 7.15 -22.95 12.93
N LEU A 48 6.11 -22.12 12.78
CA LEU A 48 4.85 -22.54 12.16
C LEU A 48 5.02 -22.81 10.65
N LEU A 49 5.79 -22.00 9.94
CA LEU A 49 6.09 -22.23 8.52
C LEU A 49 6.83 -23.56 8.34
N GLU A 50 7.88 -23.81 9.15
CA GLU A 50 8.64 -25.05 9.11
C GLU A 50 7.75 -26.26 9.38
N GLY A 51 6.89 -26.19 10.40
CA GLY A 51 5.92 -27.24 10.70
C GLY A 51 4.95 -27.53 9.56
N TYR A 52 4.56 -26.50 8.80
CA TYR A 52 3.73 -26.66 7.61
C TYR A 52 4.50 -27.30 6.44
N GLU A 53 5.72 -26.84 6.17
CA GLU A 53 6.57 -27.38 5.10
C GLU A 53 6.99 -28.84 5.34
N GLN A 54 7.16 -29.23 6.61
CA GLN A 54 7.42 -30.61 7.02
C GLN A 54 6.17 -31.51 7.06
N GLY A 55 4.98 -30.98 6.73
CA GLY A 55 3.72 -31.73 6.77
C GLY A 55 3.19 -32.02 8.19
N LYS A 56 3.79 -31.45 9.25
CA LYS A 56 3.29 -31.55 10.62
C LYS A 56 1.99 -30.76 10.81
N LEU A 57 1.85 -29.64 10.08
CA LEU A 57 0.62 -28.85 10.02
C LEU A 57 -0.09 -29.09 8.69
N ARG A 58 -1.38 -29.46 8.76
CA ARG A 58 -2.19 -29.75 7.56
C ARG A 58 -2.69 -28.49 6.84
N MET A 59 -2.81 -27.38 7.55
CA MET A 59 -3.34 -26.12 7.04
C MET A 59 -2.26 -25.05 7.05
N LEU A 60 -2.35 -24.11 6.09
CA LEU A 60 -1.50 -22.93 6.08
C LEU A 60 -1.66 -22.18 7.42
N PRO A 61 -0.56 -21.89 8.14
CA PRO A 61 -0.64 -21.16 9.39
C PRO A 61 -1.20 -19.74 9.17
N ASN A 62 -1.70 -19.13 10.23
CA ASN A 62 -2.16 -17.74 10.21
C ASN A 62 -1.77 -16.99 11.50
N ILE A 63 -2.21 -15.74 11.61
CA ILE A 63 -1.89 -14.87 12.76
C ILE A 63 -2.43 -15.44 14.07
N GLU A 64 -3.56 -16.16 14.04
CA GLU A 64 -4.11 -16.77 15.27
C GLU A 64 -3.22 -17.90 15.78
N ASP A 65 -2.59 -18.65 14.89
CA ASP A 65 -1.62 -19.68 15.28
C ASP A 65 -0.39 -19.05 15.95
N ILE A 66 0.10 -17.93 15.39
CA ILE A 66 1.20 -17.16 16.00
C ILE A 66 0.78 -16.65 17.38
N LYS A 67 -0.42 -16.06 17.50
CA LYS A 67 -0.97 -15.60 18.77
C LYS A 67 -1.01 -16.71 19.81
N LYS A 68 -1.56 -17.88 19.47
CA LYS A 68 -1.63 -19.02 20.38
C LYS A 68 -0.23 -19.44 20.84
N ARG A 69 0.74 -19.53 19.93
CA ARG A 69 2.11 -19.91 20.27
C ARG A 69 2.74 -18.92 21.26
N VAL A 70 2.69 -17.62 20.96
CA VAL A 70 3.23 -16.56 21.83
C VAL A 70 2.53 -16.55 23.19
N GLU A 71 1.21 -16.73 23.22
CA GLU A 71 0.42 -16.77 24.46
C GLU A 71 0.83 -17.90 25.41
N HIS A 72 1.18 -19.08 24.89
CA HIS A 72 1.58 -20.23 25.70
C HIS A 72 3.06 -20.22 26.13
N GLN A 73 3.88 -19.29 25.61
CA GLN A 73 5.27 -19.18 26.04
C GLN A 73 5.36 -18.70 27.49
N PHE A 74 6.14 -19.40 28.31
CA PHE A 74 6.47 -18.96 29.66
C PHE A 74 7.77 -18.16 29.65
N LEU A 75 7.66 -16.84 29.70
CA LEU A 75 8.78 -15.89 29.67
C LEU A 75 8.85 -15.13 30.99
N LYS A 76 10.08 -14.86 31.48
CA LYS A 76 10.34 -14.14 32.73
C LYS A 76 11.13 -12.84 32.46
N GLY A 77 11.07 -11.91 33.41
CA GLY A 77 11.83 -10.67 33.37
C GLY A 77 11.48 -9.80 32.16
N ARG A 78 12.49 -9.22 31.50
CA ARG A 78 12.29 -8.33 30.35
C ARG A 78 11.55 -8.98 29.18
N SER A 79 11.71 -10.29 28.99
CA SER A 79 11.03 -11.03 27.91
C SER A 79 9.52 -11.14 28.13
N ALA A 80 9.03 -11.05 29.37
CA ALA A 80 7.60 -10.98 29.65
C ALA A 80 6.99 -9.68 29.09
N LEU A 81 7.69 -8.55 29.23
CA LEU A 81 7.25 -7.26 28.68
C LEU A 81 7.22 -7.26 27.13
N TRP A 82 8.14 -8.00 26.50
CA TRP A 82 8.13 -8.22 25.06
C TRP A 82 6.92 -9.07 24.63
N LYS A 83 6.58 -10.11 25.40
CA LYS A 83 5.38 -10.90 25.18
C LYS A 83 4.13 -10.04 25.28
N ASP A 84 3.99 -9.19 26.29
CA ASP A 84 2.83 -8.30 26.43
C ASP A 84 2.70 -7.35 25.23
N SER A 85 3.82 -6.84 24.74
CA SER A 85 3.86 -5.98 23.55
C SER A 85 3.51 -6.75 22.28
N ALA A 86 4.03 -7.97 22.10
CA ALA A 86 3.67 -8.85 20.99
C ALA A 86 2.18 -9.23 21.03
N MET A 87 1.64 -9.54 22.21
CA MET A 87 0.22 -9.86 22.39
C MET A 87 -0.69 -8.68 22.07
N ARG A 88 -0.30 -7.43 22.38
CA ARG A 88 -1.06 -6.24 21.95
C ARG A 88 -1.17 -6.14 20.43
N VAL A 89 -0.06 -6.36 19.72
CA VAL A 89 -0.01 -6.38 18.25
C VAL A 89 -0.90 -7.49 17.69
N LEU A 90 -0.69 -8.73 18.16
CA LEU A 90 -1.43 -9.90 17.68
C LEU A 90 -2.93 -9.81 17.99
N ASN A 91 -3.30 -9.25 19.15
CA ASN A 91 -4.70 -9.01 19.50
C ASN A 91 -5.36 -7.98 18.57
N SER A 92 -4.64 -6.95 18.13
CA SER A 92 -5.14 -5.98 17.14
C SER A 92 -5.42 -6.64 15.79
N LEU A 93 -4.54 -7.55 15.36
CA LEU A 93 -4.63 -8.27 14.09
C LEU A 93 -5.67 -9.41 14.09
N CYS A 94 -6.07 -9.89 15.26
CA CYS A 94 -7.05 -10.98 15.42
C CYS A 94 -8.46 -10.49 15.82
N ARG A 95 -8.78 -9.20 15.69
CA ARG A 95 -10.15 -8.69 15.93
C ARG A 95 -11.09 -9.12 14.78
N SER A 96 -12.40 -9.10 15.04
CA SER A 96 -13.42 -9.65 14.13
C SER A 96 -13.24 -9.24 12.66
N ASN A 97 -13.11 -7.95 12.38
CA ASN A 97 -12.95 -7.41 11.03
C ASN A 97 -11.53 -7.57 10.44
N THR A 98 -10.50 -7.72 11.27
CA THR A 98 -9.09 -7.79 10.85
C THR A 98 -8.60 -9.22 10.65
N LYS A 99 -9.24 -10.18 11.33
CA LYS A 99 -8.91 -11.60 11.26
C LYS A 99 -9.02 -12.16 9.84
N GLU A 100 -10.11 -11.86 9.13
CA GLU A 100 -10.28 -12.33 7.75
C GLU A 100 -9.33 -11.63 6.78
N LEU A 101 -9.05 -10.35 7.03
CA LEU A 101 -8.15 -9.55 6.21
C LEU A 101 -6.71 -10.02 6.31
N PHE A 102 -6.17 -10.25 7.52
CA PHE A 102 -4.75 -10.55 7.72
C PHE A 102 -4.44 -12.02 8.04
N GLY A 103 -5.45 -12.79 8.46
CA GLY A 103 -5.31 -14.15 8.98
C GLY A 103 -6.02 -15.22 8.15
N SER A 104 -6.30 -14.97 6.86
CA SER A 104 -6.94 -15.98 6.01
C SER A 104 -6.06 -17.22 5.83
N ARG A 105 -6.62 -18.41 5.97
CA ARG A 105 -5.96 -19.68 5.62
C ARG A 105 -6.06 -20.01 4.13
N HIS A 106 -6.99 -19.36 3.45
CA HIS A 106 -7.18 -19.43 2.01
C HIS A 106 -7.02 -18.02 1.44
N PRO A 107 -5.79 -17.46 1.49
CA PRO A 107 -5.57 -16.11 0.98
C PRO A 107 -5.83 -16.06 -0.52
N MET A 108 -6.31 -14.92 -0.99
CA MET A 108 -6.44 -14.66 -2.42
C MET A 108 -5.06 -14.76 -3.09
N ASN A 109 -5.03 -15.32 -4.31
CA ASN A 109 -3.81 -15.34 -5.11
C ASN A 109 -3.58 -13.94 -5.73
N ILE A 110 -2.78 -13.11 -5.05
CA ILE A 110 -2.49 -11.74 -5.47
C ILE A 110 -1.75 -11.72 -6.81
N SER A 111 -0.76 -12.57 -7.05
CA SER A 111 -0.07 -12.58 -8.36
C SER A 111 -1.03 -12.86 -9.51
N LYS A 112 -1.97 -13.80 -9.35
CA LYS A 112 -3.03 -14.04 -10.35
C LYS A 112 -3.94 -12.81 -10.53
N MET A 113 -4.21 -12.06 -9.46
CA MET A 113 -4.96 -10.81 -9.53
C MET A 113 -4.20 -9.72 -10.31
N LEU A 114 -2.88 -9.61 -10.08
CA LEU A 114 -2.02 -8.63 -10.74
C LEU A 114 -1.81 -8.94 -12.24
N GLU A 115 -1.86 -10.22 -12.62
CA GLU A 115 -1.70 -10.67 -14.01
C GLU A 115 -3.01 -10.67 -14.81
N ARG A 116 -4.15 -10.48 -14.14
CA ARG A 116 -5.45 -10.46 -14.79
C ARG A 116 -5.55 -9.26 -15.73
N PRO A 117 -5.96 -9.45 -17.01
CA PRO A 117 -6.21 -8.32 -17.90
C PRO A 117 -7.41 -7.51 -17.41
N GLY A 118 -7.28 -6.18 -17.45
CA GLY A 118 -8.35 -5.24 -17.11
C GLY A 118 -8.04 -4.37 -15.89
N ILE A 119 -9.09 -3.85 -15.27
CA ILE A 119 -9.01 -2.97 -14.10
C ILE A 119 -9.46 -3.76 -12.87
N THR A 120 -8.60 -3.84 -11.86
CA THR A 120 -8.95 -4.36 -10.54
C THR A 120 -9.11 -3.17 -9.60
N ILE A 121 -10.30 -3.03 -9.01
CA ILE A 121 -10.59 -2.01 -7.99
C ILE A 121 -10.53 -2.69 -6.63
N LEU A 122 -9.67 -2.18 -5.76
CA LEU A 122 -9.57 -2.62 -4.37
C LEU A 122 -10.21 -1.55 -3.50
N GLU A 123 -11.44 -1.80 -3.08
CA GLU A 123 -12.14 -0.95 -2.13
C GLU A 123 -11.53 -1.11 -0.74
N MET A 124 -11.11 0.00 -0.15
CA MET A 124 -10.50 0.05 1.17
C MET A 124 -11.43 0.68 2.22
N ASP A 125 -12.74 0.72 1.95
CA ASP A 125 -13.78 1.19 2.88
C ASP A 125 -14.09 0.15 3.97
N ILE A 126 -13.03 -0.42 4.53
CA ILE A 126 -13.11 -1.27 5.70
C ILE A 126 -12.95 -0.34 6.89
N GLU A 127 -13.84 -0.46 7.88
CA GLU A 127 -13.77 0.20 9.19
C GLU A 127 -12.55 -0.30 10.00
N LEU A 128 -11.36 -0.04 9.48
CA LEU A 128 -10.08 -0.35 10.09
C LEU A 128 -9.57 0.89 10.82
N PRO A 129 -8.99 0.72 12.02
CA PRO A 129 -8.11 1.72 12.59
C PRO A 129 -7.04 2.14 11.58
N ASN A 130 -6.69 3.43 11.56
CA ASN A 130 -5.74 4.00 10.59
C ASN A 130 -4.42 3.21 10.51
N SER A 131 -3.87 2.79 11.65
CA SER A 131 -2.65 1.97 11.71
C SER A 131 -2.75 0.64 10.96
N LEU A 132 -3.91 -0.01 10.99
CA LEU A 132 -4.14 -1.27 10.28
C LEU A 132 -4.40 -1.05 8.79
N ARG A 133 -5.03 0.06 8.41
CA ARG A 133 -5.17 0.46 7.01
C ARG A 133 -3.79 0.70 6.38
N ILE A 134 -2.92 1.43 7.07
CA ILE A 134 -1.53 1.67 6.64
C ILE A 134 -0.77 0.34 6.54
N LEU A 135 -0.86 -0.53 7.56
CA LEU A 135 -0.22 -1.85 7.53
C LEU A 135 -0.66 -2.68 6.32
N PHE A 136 -1.97 -2.70 6.03
CA PHE A 136 -2.52 -3.42 4.88
C PHE A 136 -1.96 -2.89 3.56
N GLN A 137 -2.03 -1.57 3.36
CA GLN A 137 -1.51 -0.91 2.16
C GLN A 137 -0.02 -1.19 1.97
N GLU A 138 0.81 -0.99 3.00
CA GLU A 138 2.25 -1.25 2.92
C GLU A 138 2.56 -2.72 2.63
N SER A 139 1.82 -3.64 3.25
CA SER A 139 2.01 -5.08 3.02
C SER A 139 1.64 -5.49 1.60
N LEU A 140 0.60 -4.87 1.03
CA LEU A 140 0.19 -5.08 -0.36
C LEU A 140 1.21 -4.48 -1.34
N PHE A 141 1.65 -3.25 -1.11
CA PHE A 141 2.69 -2.60 -1.91
C PHE A 141 4.01 -3.36 -1.85
N LEU A 142 4.38 -3.88 -0.69
CA LEU A 142 5.55 -4.75 -0.54
C LEU A 142 5.37 -6.04 -1.35
N TYR A 143 4.20 -6.67 -1.31
CA TYR A 143 3.92 -7.85 -2.13
C TYR A 143 4.11 -7.53 -3.62
N ILE A 144 3.54 -6.42 -4.10
CA ILE A 144 3.66 -5.97 -5.49
C ILE A 144 5.13 -5.72 -5.86
N LEU A 145 5.87 -5.01 -5.01
CA LEU A 145 7.30 -4.74 -5.25
C LEU A 145 8.10 -6.03 -5.38
N LEU A 146 7.89 -6.99 -4.47
CA LEU A 146 8.58 -8.27 -4.47
C LEU A 146 8.20 -9.14 -5.69
N ASP A 147 6.93 -9.15 -6.10
CA ASP A 147 6.46 -9.82 -7.33
C ASP A 147 7.09 -9.21 -8.59
N LEU A 148 7.20 -7.88 -8.64
CA LEU A 148 7.85 -7.20 -9.76
C LEU A 148 9.36 -7.43 -9.80
N LEU A 149 10.02 -7.45 -8.63
CA LEU A 149 11.45 -7.76 -8.51
C LEU A 149 11.76 -9.19 -8.95
N SER A 150 10.93 -10.18 -8.60
CA SER A 150 11.14 -11.57 -9.04
C SER A 150 10.99 -11.74 -10.56
N LYS A 151 10.26 -10.84 -11.21
CA LYS A 151 10.10 -10.78 -12.68
C LYS A 151 11.22 -9.99 -13.38
N GLY A 152 12.13 -9.35 -12.65
CA GLY A 152 13.26 -8.58 -13.19
C GLY A 152 12.88 -7.26 -13.89
N GLU A 153 13.88 -6.55 -14.42
CA GLU A 153 13.69 -5.27 -15.11
C GLU A 153 13.02 -5.42 -16.48
N THR A 154 12.36 -4.36 -16.96
CA THR A 154 11.66 -4.33 -18.26
C THR A 154 11.43 -2.89 -18.73
N ASP A 155 11.43 -2.70 -20.06
CA ASP A 155 10.99 -1.45 -20.68
C ASP A 155 9.48 -1.39 -20.96
N LYS A 156 8.79 -2.52 -20.84
CA LYS A 156 7.33 -2.63 -21.02
C LYS A 156 6.60 -2.36 -19.71
N LEU A 157 5.49 -1.63 -19.79
CA LEU A 157 4.55 -1.47 -18.68
C LEU A 157 3.91 -2.82 -18.35
N ARG A 158 4.03 -3.24 -17.09
CA ARG A 158 3.45 -4.48 -16.53
C ARG A 158 2.22 -4.18 -15.68
N LEU A 159 2.32 -3.15 -14.84
CA LEU A 159 1.30 -2.80 -13.86
C LEU A 159 1.15 -1.29 -13.79
N PHE A 160 -0.09 -0.82 -13.67
CA PHE A 160 -0.40 0.58 -13.44
C PHE A 160 -1.25 0.70 -12.17
N LEU A 161 -0.69 1.33 -11.14
CA LEU A 161 -1.35 1.54 -9.86
C LEU A 161 -1.97 2.92 -9.81
N ILE A 162 -3.24 2.99 -9.45
CA ILE A 162 -3.95 4.24 -9.16
C ILE A 162 -4.22 4.24 -7.65
N CYS A 163 -3.64 5.21 -6.96
CA CYS A 163 -3.77 5.35 -5.51
C CYS A 163 -4.64 6.57 -5.20
N GLU A 164 -5.88 6.33 -4.75
CA GLU A 164 -6.70 7.36 -4.14
C GLU A 164 -6.19 7.70 -2.73
N GLU A 165 -6.36 8.97 -2.35
CA GLU A 165 -5.89 9.52 -1.07
C GLU A 165 -4.45 9.14 -0.73
N ALA A 166 -3.57 9.19 -1.73
CA ALA A 166 -2.22 8.68 -1.64
C ALA A 166 -1.37 9.38 -0.56
N GLN A 167 -1.80 10.55 -0.06
CA GLN A 167 -1.18 11.19 1.10
C GLN A 167 -1.08 10.26 2.32
N HIS A 168 -2.04 9.34 2.51
CA HIS A 168 -2.03 8.40 3.63
C HIS A 168 -0.98 7.29 3.50
N LEU A 169 -0.38 7.11 2.33
CA LEU A 169 0.72 6.16 2.11
C LEU A 169 2.05 6.70 2.61
N PHE A 170 2.16 8.01 2.79
CA PHE A 170 3.42 8.66 3.11
C PHE A 170 3.57 8.85 4.63
N PRO A 171 4.82 8.77 5.14
CA PRO A 171 5.09 9.03 6.54
C PRO A 171 4.75 10.48 6.90
N SER A 172 3.91 10.64 7.91
CA SER A 172 3.37 11.92 8.37
C SER A 172 4.25 12.63 9.41
N SER A 173 5.11 11.87 10.11
CA SER A 173 5.99 12.38 11.15
C SER A 173 7.48 12.19 10.84
N PHE A 174 8.34 13.01 11.43
CA PHE A 174 9.81 12.90 11.27
C PHE A 174 10.35 11.56 11.79
N HIS A 175 9.75 11.02 12.86
CA HIS A 175 10.08 9.69 13.38
C HIS A 175 9.66 8.59 12.41
N GLU A 176 8.47 8.72 11.81
CA GLU A 176 8.07 7.83 10.72
C GLU A 176 9.05 7.97 9.55
N GLN A 177 9.44 9.14 9.09
CA GLN A 177 10.38 9.28 7.95
C GLN A 177 11.75 8.60 8.17
N ARG A 178 12.20 8.46 9.42
CA ARG A 178 13.47 7.78 9.75
C ARG A 178 13.35 6.26 9.86
N VAL A 179 12.18 5.76 10.24
CA VAL A 179 11.90 4.32 10.44
C VAL A 179 11.15 3.73 9.24
N ALA A 180 10.47 4.57 8.49
CA ALA A 180 9.50 4.22 7.46
C ALA A 180 9.90 4.76 6.10
N GLY A 181 9.52 3.98 5.10
CA GLY A 181 9.35 4.49 3.76
C GLY A 181 10.17 3.76 2.71
N GLU A 182 11.03 2.81 3.04
CA GLU A 182 11.79 2.12 1.98
C GLU A 182 10.88 1.46 0.95
N VAL A 183 9.79 0.79 1.33
CA VAL A 183 8.92 0.12 0.34
C VAL A 183 8.26 1.13 -0.60
N ILE A 184 7.58 2.15 -0.05
CA ILE A 184 6.90 3.17 -0.86
C ILE A 184 7.92 4.02 -1.63
N GLN A 185 9.01 4.43 -0.99
CA GLN A 185 10.09 5.18 -1.63
C GLN A 185 10.73 4.38 -2.77
N ASN A 186 11.00 3.08 -2.58
CA ASN A 186 11.57 2.21 -3.61
C ASN A 186 10.57 2.01 -4.76
N LEU A 187 9.27 1.86 -4.47
CA LEU A 187 8.24 1.83 -5.51
C LEU A 187 8.24 3.11 -6.36
N TYR A 188 8.31 4.28 -5.75
CA TYR A 188 8.32 5.56 -6.49
C TYR A 188 9.64 5.81 -7.23
N ARG A 189 10.78 5.38 -6.68
CA ARG A 189 12.10 5.62 -7.28
C ARG A 189 12.48 4.59 -8.33
N GLU A 190 12.18 3.32 -8.07
CA GLU A 190 12.69 2.17 -8.83
C GLU A 190 11.61 1.45 -9.61
N GLY A 191 10.33 1.63 -9.27
CA GLY A 191 9.21 0.94 -9.92
C GLY A 191 9.21 1.06 -11.44
N ARG A 192 9.66 2.20 -11.99
CA ARG A 192 9.78 2.38 -13.44
C ARG A 192 10.65 1.31 -14.11
N LYS A 193 11.77 0.92 -13.50
CA LYS A 193 12.68 -0.11 -14.05
C LYS A 193 12.00 -1.49 -14.11
N LEU A 194 11.00 -1.70 -13.26
CA LEU A 194 10.26 -2.95 -13.16
C LEU A 194 8.96 -2.92 -13.99
N GLY A 195 8.75 -1.89 -14.81
CA GLY A 195 7.52 -1.74 -15.60
C GLY A 195 6.31 -1.30 -14.77
N LEU A 196 6.51 -0.64 -13.63
CA LEU A 196 5.43 -0.08 -12.81
C LEU A 196 5.16 1.39 -13.16
N GLY A 197 3.91 1.69 -13.50
CA GLY A 197 3.37 3.05 -13.50
C GLY A 197 2.57 3.31 -12.22
N ILE A 198 2.71 4.52 -11.66
CA ILE A 198 1.97 4.95 -10.47
C ILE A 198 1.27 6.28 -10.78
N TYR A 199 0.00 6.36 -10.44
CA TYR A 199 -0.81 7.57 -10.48
C TYR A 199 -1.39 7.84 -9.10
N SER A 200 -0.99 8.95 -8.48
CA SER A 200 -1.30 9.27 -7.10
C SER A 200 -2.24 10.47 -7.05
N LEU A 201 -3.42 10.27 -6.49
CA LEU A 201 -4.40 11.32 -6.24
C LEU A 201 -4.20 11.84 -4.82
N ILE A 202 -3.85 13.13 -4.71
CA ILE A 202 -3.41 13.75 -3.46
C ILE A 202 -4.22 15.02 -3.23
N GLN A 203 -4.77 15.16 -2.03
CA GLN A 203 -5.56 16.34 -1.63
C GLN A 203 -4.72 17.39 -0.91
N GLU A 204 -3.70 16.96 -0.14
CA GLU A 204 -2.84 17.82 0.65
C GLU A 204 -1.38 17.74 0.17
N PRO A 205 -0.99 18.46 -0.90
CA PRO A 205 0.37 18.47 -1.42
C PRO A 205 1.45 18.67 -0.36
N ASN A 206 1.23 19.54 0.64
CA ASN A 206 2.25 19.81 1.66
C ASN A 206 2.59 18.59 2.56
N SER A 207 1.73 17.56 2.58
CA SER A 207 1.90 16.38 3.44
C SER A 207 2.79 15.29 2.82
N ILE A 208 3.15 15.41 1.54
CA ILE A 208 3.88 14.36 0.83
C ILE A 208 5.39 14.66 0.74
N PRO A 209 6.25 13.63 0.71
CA PRO A 209 7.69 13.78 0.65
C PRO A 209 8.20 14.15 -0.76
N ASN A 210 9.37 14.77 -0.82
CA ASN A 210 9.99 15.23 -2.07
C ASN A 210 10.14 14.15 -3.15
N TYR A 211 10.38 12.89 -2.77
CA TYR A 211 10.51 11.82 -3.77
C TYR A 211 9.20 11.55 -4.53
N ALA A 212 8.03 11.84 -3.94
CA ALA A 212 6.75 11.70 -4.61
C ALA A 212 6.57 12.77 -5.72
N TYR A 213 7.15 13.96 -5.53
CA TYR A 213 7.17 15.03 -6.53
C TYR A 213 8.12 14.78 -7.71
N GLN A 214 9.01 13.80 -7.61
CA GLN A 214 9.96 13.44 -8.68
C GLN A 214 9.32 12.63 -9.82
N CYS A 215 8.00 12.71 -9.96
CA CYS A 215 7.27 12.12 -11.07
C CYS A 215 7.49 12.89 -12.39
N LYS A 216 7.29 12.19 -13.52
CA LYS A 216 7.43 12.78 -14.86
C LYS A 216 6.30 13.76 -15.18
N THR A 217 5.11 13.48 -14.68
CA THR A 217 3.89 14.23 -14.94
C THR A 217 3.27 14.64 -13.62
N GLN A 218 2.94 15.93 -13.49
CA GLN A 218 2.16 16.48 -12.39
C GLN A 218 0.95 17.19 -12.97
N ILE A 219 -0.21 17.02 -12.33
CA ILE A 219 -1.46 17.69 -12.70
C ILE A 219 -2.01 18.29 -11.41
N HIS A 220 -2.07 19.62 -11.37
CA HIS A 220 -2.50 20.37 -10.20
C HIS A 220 -3.82 21.08 -10.50
N PHE A 221 -4.83 20.74 -9.72
CA PHE A 221 -6.11 21.46 -9.68
C PHE A 221 -6.01 22.63 -8.69
N THR A 222 -7.12 23.34 -8.51
CA THR A 222 -7.22 24.46 -7.57
C THR A 222 -6.85 24.03 -6.15
N ASN A 223 -6.04 24.84 -5.48
CA ASN A 223 -5.63 24.65 -4.09
C ASN A 223 -5.76 25.99 -3.36
N ASN A 224 -6.29 25.97 -2.14
CA ASN A 224 -6.68 27.20 -1.44
C ASN A 224 -5.74 27.56 -0.28
N THR A 225 -4.85 26.65 0.13
CA THR A 225 -3.93 26.92 1.25
C THR A 225 -2.60 27.44 0.74
N TYR A 226 -2.03 28.42 1.46
CA TYR A 226 -0.71 28.99 1.12
C TYR A 226 0.39 27.93 1.10
N LYS A 227 0.37 26.97 2.05
CA LYS A 227 1.36 25.89 2.14
C LYS A 227 1.32 24.98 0.90
N ASP A 228 0.13 24.61 0.44
CA ASP A 228 -0.01 23.79 -0.76
C ASP A 228 0.39 24.56 -2.01
N ILE A 229 -0.09 25.80 -2.16
CA ILE A 229 0.29 26.68 -3.28
C ILE A 229 1.82 26.85 -3.36
N SER A 230 2.48 27.07 -2.22
CA SER A 230 3.94 27.20 -2.15
C SER A 230 4.65 25.90 -2.55
N THR A 231 4.18 24.76 -2.06
CA THR A 231 4.73 23.43 -2.38
C THR A 231 4.58 23.12 -3.87
N ILE A 232 3.38 23.37 -4.44
CA ILE A 232 3.11 23.20 -5.87
C ILE A 232 4.01 24.11 -6.69
N THR A 233 4.06 25.40 -6.36
CA THR A 233 4.90 26.40 -7.05
C THR A 233 6.36 25.94 -7.11
N GLY A 234 6.91 25.50 -5.97
CA GLY A 234 8.27 24.98 -5.89
C GLY A 234 8.47 23.71 -6.73
N SER A 235 7.57 22.74 -6.60
CA SER A 235 7.64 21.48 -7.36
C SER A 235 7.52 21.69 -8.88
N MET A 236 6.80 22.72 -9.30
CA MET A 236 6.56 23.07 -10.70
C MET A 236 7.62 24.02 -11.29
N PHE A 237 8.49 24.61 -10.46
CA PHE A 237 9.38 25.71 -10.83
C PHE A 237 8.64 26.89 -11.47
N MET A 238 7.50 27.27 -10.88
CA MET A 238 6.72 28.43 -11.33
C MET A 238 7.40 29.75 -10.91
N LYS A 239 7.22 30.79 -11.72
CA LYS A 239 7.69 32.13 -11.40
C LYS A 239 6.76 32.79 -10.37
N PRO A 240 7.24 33.76 -9.56
CA PRO A 240 6.43 34.40 -8.53
C PRO A 240 5.12 35.02 -9.02
N HIS A 241 5.09 35.55 -10.26
CA HIS A 241 3.86 36.12 -10.83
C HIS A 241 2.86 35.05 -11.30
N GLU A 242 3.31 33.81 -11.54
CA GLU A 242 2.46 32.70 -11.98
C GLU A 242 1.73 32.04 -10.80
N THR A 243 2.28 32.11 -9.58
CA THR A 243 1.72 31.48 -8.37
C THR A 243 0.27 31.83 -8.11
N ARG A 244 -0.12 33.10 -8.35
CA ARG A 244 -1.50 33.57 -8.14
C ARG A 244 -2.54 32.83 -8.98
N TYR A 245 -2.14 32.23 -10.11
CA TYR A 245 -3.08 31.53 -10.99
C TYR A 245 -3.51 30.17 -10.45
N LEU A 246 -2.80 29.58 -9.48
CA LEU A 246 -3.19 28.31 -8.85
C LEU A 246 -4.52 28.43 -8.09
N ASP A 247 -4.80 29.60 -7.53
CA ASP A 247 -6.06 29.92 -6.84
C ASP A 247 -7.21 30.24 -7.82
N TYR A 248 -6.88 30.59 -9.07
CA TYR A 248 -7.86 30.94 -10.10
C TYR A 248 -8.20 29.80 -11.05
N ILE A 249 -7.76 28.58 -10.78
CA ILE A 249 -8.10 27.42 -11.62
C ILE A 249 -9.58 27.11 -11.42
N TRP A 250 -10.32 26.96 -12.54
CA TRP A 250 -11.73 26.58 -12.51
C TRP A 250 -11.88 25.07 -12.49
N VAL A 251 -12.99 24.58 -11.94
CA VAL A 251 -13.36 23.15 -12.02
C VAL A 251 -13.31 22.68 -13.47
N GLY A 252 -12.69 21.52 -13.69
CA GLY A 252 -12.48 20.97 -15.04
C GLY A 252 -11.25 21.54 -15.76
N LYS A 253 -10.42 22.33 -15.08
CA LYS A 253 -9.11 22.77 -15.57
C LYS A 253 -8.03 22.42 -14.55
N ALA A 254 -6.80 22.29 -15.03
CA ALA A 254 -5.63 22.02 -14.19
C ALA A 254 -4.37 22.61 -14.84
N ILE A 255 -3.33 22.86 -14.05
CA ILE A 255 -2.00 23.13 -14.60
C ILE A 255 -1.23 21.80 -14.64
N ALA A 256 -0.74 21.45 -15.83
CA ALA A 256 0.05 20.25 -16.05
C ALA A 256 1.53 20.59 -16.28
N LYS A 257 2.40 19.81 -15.66
CA LYS A 257 3.83 19.77 -15.91
C LYS A 257 4.20 18.40 -16.45
N ILE A 258 4.82 18.36 -17.64
CA ILE A 258 5.31 17.12 -18.26
C ILE A 258 6.82 17.28 -18.51
N LYS A 259 7.63 16.76 -17.59
CA LYS A 259 9.08 16.92 -17.58
C LYS A 259 9.69 16.41 -18.88
N GLY A 260 10.48 17.27 -19.53
CA GLY A 260 11.18 16.97 -20.80
C GLY A 260 10.27 16.93 -22.03
N ARG A 261 9.00 17.35 -21.93
CA ARG A 261 8.07 17.34 -23.08
C ARG A 261 7.36 18.67 -23.31
N ALA A 262 6.88 19.33 -22.25
CA ALA A 262 6.16 20.59 -22.37
C ALA A 262 6.49 21.52 -21.21
N LYS A 263 6.41 22.84 -21.47
CA LYS A 263 6.36 23.84 -20.40
C LYS A 263 5.08 23.66 -19.58
N ASN A 264 5.06 24.20 -18.38
CA ASN A 264 3.84 24.24 -17.56
C ASN A 264 2.70 24.84 -18.39
N CYS A 265 1.58 24.13 -18.50
CA CYS A 265 0.48 24.52 -19.37
C CYS A 265 -0.87 24.28 -18.69
N LEU A 266 -1.84 25.13 -19.02
CA LEU A 266 -3.23 24.94 -18.60
C LEU A 266 -3.86 23.86 -19.48
N ILE A 267 -4.41 22.84 -18.85
CA ILE A 267 -5.16 21.78 -19.50
C ILE A 267 -6.63 21.85 -19.10
N LYS A 268 -7.50 21.35 -19.97
CA LYS A 268 -8.92 21.14 -19.71
C LYS A 268 -9.16 19.64 -19.54
N THR A 269 -9.73 19.24 -18.42
CA THR A 269 -10.16 17.86 -18.24
C THR A 269 -11.54 17.68 -18.87
N PRO A 270 -11.82 16.51 -19.47
CA PRO A 270 -13.18 16.21 -19.92
C PRO A 270 -14.14 16.33 -18.74
N PRO A 271 -15.40 16.78 -18.97
CA PRO A 271 -16.40 16.77 -17.92
C PRO A 271 -16.56 15.34 -17.39
N PRO A 272 -16.85 15.16 -16.09
CA PRO A 272 -17.17 13.84 -15.59
C PRO A 272 -18.31 13.29 -16.44
N LEU A 273 -18.19 12.02 -16.84
CA LEU A 273 -19.32 11.33 -17.46
C LEU A 273 -20.51 11.49 -16.52
N PRO A 274 -21.73 11.76 -17.02
CA PRO A 274 -22.91 11.79 -16.17
C PRO A 274 -23.05 10.40 -15.54
N LEU A 275 -22.57 10.28 -14.29
CA LEU A 275 -22.76 9.09 -13.49
C LEU A 275 -24.23 9.11 -13.10
N LYS A 276 -25.07 8.38 -13.83
CA LYS A 276 -26.24 7.81 -13.17
C LYS A 276 -25.70 7.04 -11.96
N LYS A 277 -26.35 7.15 -10.80
CA LYS A 277 -26.08 6.23 -9.70
C LYS A 277 -26.20 4.83 -10.29
N VAL A 278 -25.07 4.14 -10.42
CA VAL A 278 -25.04 2.77 -10.89
C VAL A 278 -25.21 1.91 -9.66
N THR A 279 -26.27 1.10 -9.60
CA THR A 279 -26.47 0.20 -8.46
C THR A 279 -25.60 -1.06 -8.61
N ASP A 280 -25.40 -1.79 -7.52
CA ASP A 280 -24.66 -3.05 -7.54
C ASP A 280 -25.32 -4.09 -8.45
N GLU A 281 -26.65 -4.07 -8.58
CA GLU A 281 -27.38 -4.92 -9.52
C GLU A 281 -27.02 -4.59 -10.98
N GLU A 282 -27.00 -3.30 -11.33
CA GLU A 282 -26.63 -2.84 -12.67
C GLU A 282 -25.18 -3.21 -13.01
N LEU A 283 -24.25 -3.11 -12.05
CA LEU A 283 -22.87 -3.56 -12.22
C LEU A 283 -22.76 -5.07 -12.44
N LYS A 284 -23.54 -5.88 -11.70
CA LYS A 284 -23.58 -7.34 -11.86
C LYS A 284 -24.12 -7.75 -13.23
N GLU A 285 -25.17 -7.10 -13.72
CA GLU A 285 -25.70 -7.37 -15.06
C GLU A 285 -24.72 -7.00 -16.17
N LEU A 286 -24.05 -5.84 -16.05
CA LEU A 286 -23.02 -5.41 -17.00
C LEU A 286 -21.82 -6.38 -17.01
N SER A 287 -21.45 -6.92 -15.85
CA SER A 287 -20.38 -7.91 -15.72
C SER A 287 -20.75 -9.24 -16.41
N LYS A 288 -21.97 -9.74 -16.21
CA LYS A 288 -22.47 -10.95 -16.90
C LYS A 288 -22.49 -10.78 -18.42
N LYS A 289 -23.04 -9.67 -18.92
CA LYS A 289 -23.06 -9.36 -20.37
C LYS A 289 -21.67 -9.25 -21.00
N ARG A 290 -20.65 -8.88 -20.23
CA ARG A 290 -19.25 -8.85 -20.69
C ARG A 290 -18.59 -10.24 -20.67
N GLN A 291 -18.98 -11.10 -19.74
CA GLN A 291 -18.50 -12.49 -19.68
C GLN A 291 -19.13 -13.35 -20.80
N GLU A 292 -20.35 -13.05 -21.22
CA GLU A 292 -21.01 -13.74 -22.35
C GLU A 292 -20.49 -13.30 -23.73
N LYS A 293 -19.72 -12.21 -23.80
CA LYS A 293 -19.15 -11.67 -25.05
C LYS A 293 -17.67 -12.00 -25.27
N ASN A 294 -17.02 -12.68 -24.32
CA ASN A 294 -15.65 -13.18 -24.41
C ASN A 294 -15.67 -14.71 -24.37
#